data_AF-A0A0V0ZLC2-F1
#
_entry.id   AF-A0A0V0ZLC2-F1
#
_cell.length_a   1.000
_cell.length_b   1.000
_cell.length_c   1.000
_cell.angle_alpha   90.00
_cell.angle_beta   90.00
_cell.angle_gamma   90.00
#
_symmetry.space_group_name_H-M   'P 1'
#
loop_
_entity.id
_entity.type
_entity.pdbx_description
1 polymer ?
#
loop_
_entity_poly.entity_id
_entity_poly.type
_entity_poly.pdbx_seq_one_letter_code
_entity_poly.pdbx_strand_id
1 'polypeptide(L)'
;MISDEAAAVEPSVIDICHSKVMNIVAGYSLKDVFNADETGRFFNQLPQKLLTILGEACKGGSFSKGRLTILLTANAAGERLVPLVIVEAAYPRAFRHARVNVSKLSVTWKYNRGAWMTAEVFVEWLEVVNAAMRQ
;
A
#
# COMPACT_ATOMS: atom_id res chain seq x y z
N MET A 1 -13.97 2.69 -9.76
CA MET A 1 -14.03 1.28 -10.21
C MET A 1 -12.59 0.81 -10.22
N ILE A 2 -12.16 0.15 -9.14
CA ILE A 2 -10.82 -0.45 -9.06
C ILE A 2 -10.97 -1.77 -9.81
N SER A 3 -10.36 -1.85 -10.97
CA SER A 3 -10.28 -3.08 -11.75
C SER A 3 -9.05 -3.80 -11.24
N ASP A 4 -9.23 -4.68 -10.26
CA ASP A 4 -8.31 -5.81 -10.12
C ASP A 4 -8.53 -6.70 -11.33
N GLU A 5 -7.44 -7.00 -12.02
CA GLU A 5 -7.44 -7.94 -13.13
C GLU A 5 -7.60 -9.35 -12.54
N ALA A 6 -8.83 -9.70 -12.17
CA ALA A 6 -9.18 -11.05 -11.77
C ALA A 6 -9.20 -11.94 -13.02
N ALA A 7 -8.02 -12.39 -13.46
CA ALA A 7 -7.97 -13.66 -14.14
C ALA A 7 -8.52 -14.69 -13.15
N ALA A 8 -9.70 -15.25 -13.42
CA ALA A 8 -10.30 -16.26 -12.56
C ALA A 8 -9.30 -17.43 -12.43
N VAL A 9 -8.67 -17.53 -11.26
CA VAL A 9 -7.77 -18.62 -10.94
C VAL A 9 -8.61 -19.88 -10.81
N GLU A 10 -8.17 -20.96 -11.44
CA GLU A 10 -8.86 -22.25 -11.41
C GLU A 10 -8.97 -22.75 -9.96
N PRO A 11 -10.15 -23.17 -9.48
CA PRO A 11 -10.36 -23.50 -8.07
C PRO A 11 -9.36 -24.52 -7.50
N SER A 12 -8.90 -25.47 -8.32
CA SER A 12 -7.90 -26.46 -7.88
C SER A 12 -6.55 -25.83 -7.51
N VAL A 13 -6.17 -24.73 -8.17
CA VAL A 13 -4.94 -23.98 -7.86
C VAL A 13 -5.08 -23.26 -6.53
N ILE A 14 -6.26 -22.73 -6.22
CA ILE A 14 -6.56 -22.07 -4.93
C ILE A 14 -6.43 -23.10 -3.79
N ASP A 15 -7.00 -24.30 -3.95
CA ASP A 15 -6.93 -25.36 -2.95
C ASP A 15 -5.48 -25.82 -2.69
N ILE A 16 -4.67 -25.93 -3.75
CA ILE A 16 -3.25 -26.27 -3.63
C ILE A 16 -2.48 -25.16 -2.90
N CYS A 17 -2.69 -23.90 -3.27
CA CYS A 17 -2.05 -22.75 -2.63
C CYS A 17 -2.44 -22.65 -1.15
N HIS A 18 -3.74 -22.79 -0.85
CA HIS A 18 -4.25 -22.78 0.51
C HIS A 18 -3.61 -23.90 1.33
N SER A 19 -3.58 -25.13 0.82
CA SER A 19 -2.96 -26.27 1.50
C SER A 19 -1.47 -26.05 1.79
N LYS A 20 -0.72 -25.48 0.84
CA LYS A 20 0.70 -25.15 1.04
C LYS A 20 0.91 -24.11 2.12
N VAL A 21 0.12 -23.02 2.10
CA VAL A 21 0.18 -21.97 3.14
C VAL A 21 -0.16 -22.56 4.50
N MET A 22 -1.26 -23.32 4.59
CA MET A 22 -1.69 -23.97 5.83
C MET A 22 -0.61 -24.91 6.39
N ASN A 23 0.07 -25.66 5.54
CA ASN A 23 1.18 -26.53 5.97
C ASN A 23 2.39 -25.74 6.51
N ILE A 24 2.71 -24.59 5.92
CA ILE A 24 3.80 -23.72 6.41
C ILE A 24 3.45 -23.12 7.77
N VAL A 25 2.21 -22.63 7.91
CA VAL A 25 1.78 -21.93 9.14
C VAL A 25 1.39 -22.88 10.28
N ALA A 26 1.16 -24.17 10.01
CA ALA A 26 0.71 -25.15 11.01
C ALA A 26 1.66 -25.30 12.22
N GLY A 27 2.95 -25.01 12.03
CA GLY A 27 3.96 -25.04 13.10
C GLY A 27 4.03 -23.77 13.94
N TYR A 28 3.28 -22.72 13.59
CA TYR A 28 3.34 -21.40 14.22
C TYR A 28 2.06 -21.11 14.99
N SER A 29 2.16 -20.37 16.10
CA SER A 29 0.98 -19.86 16.78
C SER A 29 0.31 -18.78 15.92
N LEU A 30 -1.02 -18.61 16.04
CA LEU A 30 -1.75 -17.58 15.28
C LEU A 30 -1.29 -16.15 15.57
N LYS A 31 -0.66 -15.91 16.73
CA LYS A 31 0.00 -14.64 17.06
C LYS A 31 1.31 -14.43 16.30
N ASP A 32 1.96 -15.49 15.84
CA ASP A 32 3.23 -15.43 15.12
C ASP A 32 3.02 -15.47 13.59
N VAL A 33 1.76 -15.55 13.14
CA VAL A 33 1.38 -15.55 11.72
C VAL A 33 0.82 -14.18 11.36
N PHE A 34 1.60 -13.40 10.61
CA PHE A 34 1.21 -12.09 10.11
C PHE A 34 0.78 -12.16 8.64
N ASN A 35 -0.32 -11.49 8.33
CA ASN A 35 -0.72 -11.18 6.96
C ASN A 35 -0.34 -9.75 6.61
N ALA A 36 0.21 -9.53 5.43
CA ALA A 36 0.55 -8.22 4.90
C ALA A 36 -0.17 -7.99 3.57
N ASP A 37 -0.79 -6.81 3.42
CA ASP A 37 -1.52 -6.47 2.20
C ASP A 37 -1.26 -5.01 1.80
N GLU A 38 -1.16 -4.79 0.48
CA GLU A 38 -0.87 -3.48 -0.11
C GLU A 38 -2.17 -2.79 -0.56
N THR A 39 -2.37 -1.56 -0.10
CA THR A 39 -3.46 -0.71 -0.58
C THR A 39 -2.92 0.57 -1.20
N GLY A 40 -3.34 0.84 -2.44
CA GLY A 40 -3.00 2.06 -3.18
C GLY A 40 -4.21 2.98 -3.33
N ARG A 41 -4.09 4.25 -2.93
CA ARG A 41 -5.15 5.27 -3.12
C ARG A 41 -4.63 6.48 -3.88
N PHE A 42 -5.44 6.97 -4.82
CA PHE A 42 -5.24 8.28 -5.44
C PHE A 42 -5.92 9.35 -4.59
N PHE A 43 -5.17 10.35 -4.12
CA PHE A 43 -5.69 11.33 -3.15
C PHE A 43 -6.11 12.68 -3.77
N ASN A 44 -5.92 12.88 -5.08
CA ASN A 44 -6.30 14.11 -5.77
C ASN A 44 -7.09 13.87 -7.08
N GLN A 45 -7.91 12.82 -7.14
CA GLN A 45 -8.80 12.64 -8.28
C GLN A 45 -9.99 13.60 -8.18
N LEU A 46 -10.04 14.59 -9.08
CA LEU A 46 -11.26 15.36 -9.32
C LEU A 46 -12.35 14.43 -9.87
N PRO A 47 -13.64 14.61 -9.50
CA PRO A 47 -14.74 13.89 -10.13
C PRO A 47 -14.73 14.17 -11.63
N GLN A 48 -14.59 13.13 -12.44
CA GLN A 48 -14.44 13.22 -13.90
C GLN A 48 -15.63 13.90 -14.61
N LYS A 49 -16.77 14.08 -13.93
CA LYS A 49 -18.06 14.46 -14.54
C LYS A 49 -18.60 15.86 -14.20
N LEU A 50 -17.93 16.67 -13.38
CA LEU A 50 -18.50 17.96 -12.93
C LEU A 50 -18.03 19.20 -13.71
N LEU A 51 -17.17 19.05 -14.73
CA LEU A 51 -16.65 20.18 -15.51
C LEU A 51 -17.25 20.33 -16.91
N THR A 52 -18.25 19.53 -17.26
CA THR A 52 -18.98 19.77 -18.51
C THR A 52 -20.14 20.73 -18.24
N ILE A 53 -19.83 22.03 -18.12
CA ILE A 53 -20.80 23.04 -18.53
C ILE A 53 -20.97 22.82 -20.04
N LEU A 54 -22.21 22.57 -20.47
CA LEU A 54 -22.56 22.26 -21.85
C LEU A 54 -22.16 23.44 -22.75
N GLY A 55 -20.97 23.41 -23.36
CA GLY A 55 -20.55 24.41 -24.36
C GLY A 55 -19.14 24.99 -24.21
N GLU A 56 -18.41 24.80 -23.12
CA GLU A 56 -17.06 25.35 -22.96
C GLU A 56 -15.96 24.28 -22.96
N ALA A 57 -14.93 24.47 -23.79
CA ALA A 57 -13.73 23.64 -23.77
C ALA A 57 -12.90 23.98 -22.52
N CYS A 58 -12.92 23.09 -21.53
CA CYS A 58 -12.12 23.22 -20.32
C CYS A 58 -10.60 23.25 -20.63
N LYS A 59 -10.00 24.43 -20.64
CA LYS A 59 -8.54 24.60 -20.57
C LYS A 59 -8.14 24.80 -19.11
N GLY A 60 -7.59 23.78 -18.46
CA GLY A 60 -6.79 24.00 -17.24
C GLY A 60 -7.11 23.19 -15.99
N GLY A 61 -7.46 21.90 -16.10
CA GLY A 61 -7.47 20.99 -14.95
C GLY A 61 -6.42 19.90 -15.14
N SER A 62 -5.18 20.11 -14.67
CA SER A 62 -4.22 19.00 -14.59
C SER A 62 -4.74 18.02 -13.54
N PHE A 63 -5.11 16.81 -13.95
CA PHE A 63 -5.38 15.71 -13.02
C PHE A 63 -4.09 15.46 -12.22
N SER A 64 -3.96 16.04 -11.02
CA SER A 64 -2.86 15.67 -10.15
C SER A 64 -3.11 14.23 -9.68
N LYS A 65 -2.42 13.28 -10.31
CA LYS A 65 -2.51 11.85 -9.99
C LYS A 65 -1.59 11.51 -8.81
N GLY A 66 -1.74 12.23 -7.69
CA GLY A 66 -1.01 11.89 -6.48
C GLY A 66 -1.42 10.49 -6.02
N ARG A 67 -0.47 9.54 -6.01
CA ARG A 67 -0.65 8.18 -5.50
C ARG A 67 0.03 8.04 -4.14
N LEU A 68 -0.65 7.33 -3.25
CA LEU A 68 -0.18 6.90 -1.96
C LEU A 68 -0.37 5.38 -1.89
N THR A 69 0.72 4.64 -1.70
CA THR A 69 0.69 3.21 -1.45
C THR A 69 1.01 2.96 0.02
N ILE A 70 0.25 2.08 0.67
CA ILE A 70 0.43 1.70 2.06
C ILE A 70 0.45 0.18 2.15
N LEU A 71 1.48 -0.38 2.76
CA LEU A 71 1.52 -1.78 3.17
C LEU A 71 1.11 -1.86 4.64
N LEU A 72 0.06 -2.62 4.92
CA LEU A 72 -0.44 -2.87 6.27
C LEU A 72 -0.19 -4.33 6.63
N THR A 73 0.23 -4.58 7.88
CA THR A 73 0.56 -5.94 8.35
C THR A 73 -0.01 -6.17 9.75
N ALA A 74 -0.71 -7.28 9.93
CA ALA A 74 -1.35 -7.63 11.20
C ALA A 74 -1.47 -9.15 11.38
N ASN A 75 -1.57 -9.60 12.63
CA ASN A 75 -1.84 -11.00 12.98
C ASN A 75 -3.27 -11.21 13.51
N ALA A 76 -3.64 -12.46 13.75
CA ALA A 76 -4.97 -12.81 14.28
C ALA A 76 -5.19 -12.38 15.75
N ALA A 77 -4.11 -12.12 16.50
CA ALA A 77 -4.18 -11.58 17.86
C ALA A 77 -4.47 -10.06 17.88
N GLY A 78 -4.49 -9.41 16.71
CA GLY A 78 -4.77 -7.98 16.57
C GLY A 78 -3.53 -7.08 16.68
N GLU A 79 -2.33 -7.66 16.79
CA GLU A 79 -1.08 -6.92 16.72
C GLU A 79 -0.84 -6.41 15.29
N ARG A 80 -0.23 -5.24 15.18
CA ARG A 80 -0.01 -4.54 13.91
C ARG A 80 1.43 -4.07 13.85
N LEU A 81 2.08 -4.29 12.71
CA LEU A 81 3.41 -3.74 12.47
C LEU A 81 3.31 -2.28 12.05
N VAL A 82 4.43 -1.56 12.15
CA VAL A 82 4.53 -0.18 11.65
C VAL A 82 4.21 -0.16 10.15
N PRO A 83 3.21 0.62 9.71
CA PRO A 83 2.86 0.70 8.29
C PRO A 83 4.01 1.21 7.45
N LEU A 84 4.20 0.65 6.27
CA LEU A 84 5.09 1.18 5.25
C LEU A 84 4.29 2.05 4.29
N VAL A 85 4.73 3.28 4.10
CA VAL A 85 4.08 4.29 3.25
C VAL A 85 5.03 4.68 2.12
N ILE A 86 4.54 4.57 0.89
CA ILE A 86 5.26 4.93 -0.34
C ILE A 86 4.53 6.07 -1.04
N VAL A 87 5.24 7.15 -1.30
CA VAL A 87 4.72 8.35 -1.97
C VAL A 87 5.54 8.74 -3.18
N GLU A 88 4.98 9.61 -4.02
CA GLU A 88 5.64 10.09 -5.24
C GLU A 88 6.87 10.97 -4.94
N ALA A 89 6.76 11.82 -3.92
CA ALA A 89 7.78 12.80 -3.57
C ALA A 89 8.22 12.60 -2.12
N ALA A 90 9.53 12.66 -1.88
CA ALA A 90 10.14 12.54 -0.55
C ALA A 90 9.46 13.43 0.50
N TYR A 91 9.11 14.67 0.10
CA TYR A 91 8.38 15.61 0.92
C TYR A 91 7.20 16.22 0.13
N PRO A 92 5.96 15.73 0.30
CA PRO A 92 4.81 16.22 -0.42
C PRO A 92 4.55 17.70 -0.18
N ARG A 93 4.10 18.43 -1.21
CA ARG A 93 3.80 19.87 -1.09
C ARG A 93 2.75 20.16 0.00
N ALA A 94 1.78 19.28 0.21
CA ALA A 94 0.79 19.42 1.27
C ALA A 94 1.44 19.45 2.67
N PHE A 95 2.49 18.66 2.88
CA PHE A 95 3.20 18.58 4.16
C PHE A 95 4.01 19.85 4.43
N ARG A 96 4.54 20.50 3.38
CA ARG A 96 5.21 21.79 3.50
C ARG A 96 4.29 22.88 4.04
N HIS A 97 3.06 22.95 3.54
CA HIS A 97 2.09 23.95 3.98
C HIS A 97 1.62 23.66 5.42
N ALA A 98 1.43 22.38 5.75
CA ALA A 98 1.04 21.93 7.08
C ALA A 98 2.20 21.80 8.08
N ARG A 99 3.45 22.11 7.68
CA ARG A 99 4.67 21.96 8.49
C ARG A 99 4.81 20.58 9.15
N VAL A 100 4.45 19.52 8.42
CA VAL A 100 4.52 18.15 8.92
C VAL A 100 5.98 17.68 8.93
N ASN A 101 6.40 17.08 10.04
CA ASN A 101 7.68 16.39 10.12
C ASN A 101 7.47 14.88 9.92
N VAL A 102 7.94 14.38 8.78
CA VAL A 102 7.81 12.96 8.39
C VAL A 102 8.51 12.03 9.37
N SER A 103 9.64 12.43 9.96
CA SER A 103 10.39 11.56 10.89
C SER A 103 9.67 11.35 12.23
N LYS A 104 8.65 12.16 12.53
CA LYS A 104 7.80 12.00 13.72
C LYS A 104 6.56 11.16 13.45
N LEU A 105 6.31 10.75 12.21
CA LEU A 105 5.20 9.87 11.89
C LEU A 105 5.56 8.44 12.31
N SER A 106 4.61 7.72 12.90
CA SER A 106 4.75 6.30 13.26
C SER A 106 4.57 5.39 12.04
N VAL A 107 5.30 5.68 10.96
CA VAL A 107 5.29 4.93 9.70
C VAL A 107 6.69 4.84 9.13
N THR A 108 6.98 3.76 8.42
CA THR A 108 8.18 3.68 7.58
C THR A 108 7.90 4.46 6.30
N TRP A 109 8.64 5.53 6.07
CA TRP A 109 8.43 6.42 4.93
C TRP A 109 9.40 6.12 3.78
N LYS A 110 8.87 5.86 2.60
CA LYS A 110 9.63 5.66 1.35
C LYS A 110 9.04 6.52 0.24
N TYR A 111 9.84 6.79 -0.78
CA TYR A 111 9.39 7.55 -1.93
C TYR A 111 10.02 7.05 -3.22
N ASN A 112 9.24 7.06 -4.30
CA ASN A 112 9.71 6.86 -5.67
C ASN A 112 8.73 7.51 -6.64
N ARG A 113 9.14 7.80 -7.88
CA ARG A 113 8.31 8.52 -8.86
C ARG A 113 6.97 7.84 -9.17
N GLY A 114 6.86 6.52 -8.99
CA GLY A 114 5.64 5.77 -9.24
C GLY A 114 4.68 5.69 -8.05
N ALA A 115 5.17 6.00 -6.84
CA ALA A 115 4.54 5.70 -5.56
C ALA A 115 4.03 4.25 -5.46
N TRP A 116 4.77 3.30 -6.03
CA TRP A 116 4.44 1.86 -6.02
C TRP A 116 5.40 1.08 -5.12
N MET A 117 4.97 -0.08 -4.65
CA MET A 117 5.87 -1.08 -4.11
C MET A 117 6.88 -1.52 -5.17
N THR A 118 8.15 -1.58 -4.78
CA THR A 118 9.23 -2.18 -5.59
C THR A 118 9.84 -3.34 -4.81
N ALA A 119 10.51 -4.26 -5.50
CA ALA A 119 11.20 -5.37 -4.85
C ALA A 119 12.24 -4.87 -3.82
N GLU A 120 12.97 -3.81 -4.15
CA GLU A 120 13.95 -3.18 -3.26
C GLU A 120 13.28 -2.67 -1.97
N VAL A 121 12.19 -1.90 -2.10
CA VAL A 121 11.45 -1.37 -0.94
C VAL A 121 10.88 -2.50 -0.09
N PHE A 122 10.37 -3.56 -0.71
CA PHE A 122 9.84 -4.72 -0.01
C PHE A 122 10.92 -5.49 0.74
N VAL A 123 12.08 -5.73 0.12
CA VAL A 123 13.21 -6.41 0.76
C VAL A 123 13.74 -5.61 1.94
N GLU A 124 13.94 -4.30 1.79
CA GLU A 124 14.37 -3.43 2.89
C GLU A 124 13.39 -3.48 4.07
N TRP A 125 12.08 -3.49 3.80
CA TRP A 125 11.07 -3.63 4.83
C TRP A 125 11.12 -5.02 5.50
N LEU A 126 11.26 -6.08 4.71
CA LEU A 126 11.30 -7.45 5.20
C LEU A 126 12.53 -7.71 6.08
N GLU A 127 13.68 -7.09 5.77
CA GLU A 127 14.88 -7.17 6.60
C GLU A 127 14.65 -6.54 7.99
N VAL A 128 13.99 -5.38 8.05
CA VAL A 128 13.64 -4.73 9.32
C VAL A 128 12.67 -5.58 10.14
N VAL A 129 11.64 -6.13 9.49
CA VAL A 129 10.66 -7.01 10.15
C VAL A 129 11.33 -8.28 10.67
N ASN A 130 12.16 -8.93 9.85
CA ASN A 130 12.92 -10.12 10.25
C ASN A 130 13.85 -9.85 11.44
N ALA A 131 14.51 -8.70 11.46
CA ALA A 131 15.37 -8.31 12.58
C ALA A 131 14.56 -8.10 13.87
N ALA A 132 13.35 -7.52 13.77
CA ALA A 132 12.47 -7.31 14.91
C ALA A 132 11.85 -8.62 15.45
N MET A 133 11.58 -9.60 14.58
CA MET A 133 10.95 -10.88 14.97
C MET A 133 11.92 -11.94 15.50
N ARG A 134 13.24 -11.72 15.42
CA ARG A 134 14.26 -12.63 15.96
C ARG A 134 14.53 -12.46 17.46
N GLN A 135 13.85 -11.52 18.12
CA GLN A 135 13.99 -11.19 19.54
C GLN A 135 12.91 -11.88 20.36
#